data_AF-A0A969VUX7-F1
#
_entry.id   AF-A0A969VUX7-F1
#
_cell.length_a   1.000
_cell.length_b   1.000
_cell.length_c   1.000
_cell.angle_alpha   90.00
_cell.angle_beta   90.00
_cell.angle_gamma   90.00
#
_symmetry.space_group_name_H-M   'P 1'
#
loop_
_entity.id
_entity.type
_entity.pdbx_description
1 polymer ?
#
loop_
_entity_poly.entity_id
_entity_poly.type
_entity_poly.pdbx_seq_one_letter_code
_entity_poly.pdbx_strand_id
1 'polypeptide(L)'
;MTQNGDPRENAIAERINGIIKNEYLGDARLIRYSERIEKLINAVHLYNTARPHLSLNYHTPEKGLAGIPSDVIKRFRAKKCKIIYQ
;
A
#
# COMPACT_ATOMS: atom_id res chain seq x y z
N MET A 1 -0.32 1.22 13.29
CA MET A 1 -1.53 1.49 14.10
C MET A 1 -2.52 2.28 13.25
N THR A 2 -3.75 1.79 13.11
CA THR A 2 -4.83 2.43 12.33
C THR A 2 -5.72 3.27 13.25
N GLN A 3 -6.35 4.33 12.73
CA GLN A 3 -7.10 5.29 13.56
C GLN A 3 -8.39 4.74 14.16
N ASN A 4 -8.96 3.67 13.59
CA ASN A 4 -10.13 3.01 14.16
C ASN A 4 -9.76 2.01 15.27
N GLY A 5 -8.46 1.79 15.51
CA GLY A 5 -7.99 0.83 16.51
C GLY A 5 -8.31 -0.64 16.19
N ASP A 6 -8.87 -0.95 15.02
CA ASP A 6 -9.23 -2.31 14.63
C ASP A 6 -7.94 -3.14 14.44
N PRO A 7 -7.72 -4.19 15.27
CA PRO A 7 -6.54 -5.05 15.17
C PRO A 7 -6.38 -5.71 13.80
N ARG A 8 -7.49 -5.95 13.09
CA ARG A 8 -7.50 -6.63 11.78
C ARG A 8 -6.90 -5.74 10.69
N GLU A 9 -7.27 -4.46 10.68
CA GLU A 9 -6.72 -3.51 9.72
C GLU A 9 -5.22 -3.27 9.96
N ASN A 10 -4.80 -3.22 11.23
CA ASN A 10 -3.39 -3.09 11.57
C ASN A 10 -2.59 -4.33 11.14
N ALA A 11 -3.11 -5.54 11.37
CA ALA A 11 -2.46 -6.78 10.93
C ALA A 11 -2.29 -6.84 9.40
N ILE A 12 -3.30 -6.38 8.64
CA ILE A 12 -3.20 -6.29 7.17
C ILE A 12 -2.14 -5.25 6.77
N ALA A 13 -2.12 -4.08 7.41
CA ALA A 13 -1.14 -3.03 7.12
C ALA A 13 0.29 -3.48 7.45
N GLU A 14 0.51 -4.15 8.57
CA GLU A 14 1.80 -4.69 8.97
C GLU A 14 2.30 -5.74 7.99
N ARG A 15 1.41 -6.62 7.52
CA ARG A 15 1.74 -7.61 6.48
C ARG A 15 2.19 -6.92 5.18
N ILE A 16 1.45 -5.92 4.71
CA ILE A 16 1.81 -5.17 3.50
C ILE A 16 3.15 -4.46 3.69
N ASN A 17 3.37 -3.82 4.84
CA ASN A 17 4.62 -3.15 5.16
C ASN A 17 5.80 -4.13 5.23
N GLY A 18 5.59 -5.32 5.76
CA GLY A 18 6.59 -6.40 5.79
C GLY A 18 6.97 -6.84 4.38
N ILE A 19 5.99 -7.04 3.50
CA ILE A 19 6.23 -7.38 2.09
C ILE A 19 7.04 -6.28 1.40
N ILE A 20 6.62 -5.01 1.52
CA ILE A 20 7.34 -3.89 0.88
C ILE A 20 8.77 -3.78 1.40
N LYS A 21 8.97 -3.87 2.72
CA LYS A 21 10.31 -3.76 3.32
C LYS A 21 11.20 -4.94 2.96
N ASN A 22 10.71 -6.16 3.09
CA ASN A 22 11.55 -7.35 3.00
C ASN A 22 11.71 -7.84 1.55
N GLU A 23 10.66 -7.75 0.72
CA GLU A 23 10.68 -8.30 -0.64
C GLU A 23 11.06 -7.25 -1.70
N TYR A 24 10.60 -6.00 -1.56
CA TYR A 24 10.82 -4.97 -2.58
C TYR A 24 12.01 -4.06 -2.29
N LEU A 25 12.15 -3.63 -1.02
CA LEU A 25 13.28 -2.80 -0.61
C LEU A 25 14.49 -3.66 -0.24
N GLY A 26 14.25 -4.86 0.29
CA GLY A 26 15.29 -5.80 0.72
C GLY A 26 16.27 -5.16 1.70
N ASP A 27 17.51 -5.65 1.69
CA ASP A 27 18.60 -5.13 2.53
C ASP A 27 19.36 -3.97 1.85
N ALA A 28 18.63 -3.12 1.10
CA ALA A 28 19.22 -2.02 0.37
C ALA A 28 19.77 -0.96 1.35
N ARG A 29 21.10 -0.95 1.53
CA ARG A 29 21.82 0.09 2.28
C ARG A 29 21.91 1.36 1.44
N LEU A 30 20.81 2.10 1.40
CA LEU A 30 20.72 3.39 0.71
C LEU A 30 21.32 4.47 1.59
N ILE A 31 22.30 5.18 1.05
CA ILE A 31 23.09 6.18 1.79
C ILE A 31 22.33 7.52 1.83
N ARG A 32 21.58 7.85 0.77
CA ARG A 32 20.89 9.13 0.63
C ARG A 32 19.39 9.00 0.86
N TYR A 33 18.80 10.01 1.51
CA TYR A 33 17.37 10.05 1.79
C TYR A 33 16.52 10.10 0.51
N SER A 34 16.96 10.86 -0.51
CA SER A 34 16.25 10.96 -1.79
C SER A 34 16.11 9.59 -2.48
N GLU A 35 17.19 8.82 -2.55
CA GLU A 35 17.20 7.47 -3.14
C GLU A 35 16.28 6.50 -2.38
N ARG A 36 16.17 6.66 -1.05
CA ARG A 36 15.23 5.88 -0.23
C ARG A 36 13.79 6.17 -0.60
N ILE A 37 13.45 7.44 -0.78
CA ILE A 37 12.10 7.85 -1.15
C ILE A 37 11.75 7.35 -2.55
N GLU A 38 12.65 7.51 -3.52
CA GLU A 38 12.43 7.01 -4.89
C GLU A 38 12.23 5.49 -4.92
N LYS A 39 13.10 4.73 -4.24
CA LYS A 39 12.92 3.27 -4.14
C LYS A 39 11.63 2.88 -3.43
N LEU A 40 11.22 3.61 -2.40
CA LEU A 40 9.96 3.36 -1.71
C LEU A 40 8.76 3.60 -2.63
N ILE A 41 8.75 4.71 -3.38
CA ILE A 41 7.71 5.01 -4.36
C ILE A 41 7.63 3.92 -5.42
N ASN A 42 8.78 3.49 -5.94
CA ASN A 42 8.85 2.42 -6.94
C ASN A 42 8.38 1.08 -6.37
N ALA A 43 8.76 0.73 -5.14
CA ALA A 43 8.31 -0.48 -4.47
C ALA A 43 6.79 -0.52 -4.29
N VAL A 44 6.20 0.59 -3.84
CA VAL A 44 4.74 0.74 -3.69
C VAL A 44 4.05 0.66 -5.06
N HIS A 45 4.63 1.28 -6.08
CA HIS A 45 4.11 1.21 -7.44
C HIS A 45 4.09 -0.25 -7.94
N LEU A 46 5.22 -0.95 -7.88
CA LEU A 46 5.34 -2.35 -8.30
C LEU A 46 4.38 -3.28 -7.54
N TYR A 47 4.20 -3.07 -6.24
CA TYR A 47 3.22 -3.84 -5.47
C TYR A 47 1.80 -3.66 -6.03
N ASN A 48 1.41 -2.43 -6.35
CA ASN A 48 0.06 -2.12 -6.83
C ASN A 48 -0.19 -2.52 -8.29
N THR A 49 0.85 -2.50 -9.14
CA THR A 49 0.69 -2.66 -10.59
C THR A 49 1.18 -4.00 -11.13
N ALA A 50 2.10 -4.67 -10.44
CA ALA A 50 2.77 -5.87 -10.95
C ALA A 50 2.54 -7.14 -10.11
N ARG A 51 2.16 -7.03 -8.83
CA ARG A 51 1.96 -8.21 -7.97
C ARG A 51 0.56 -8.84 -8.17
N PRO A 52 0.45 -10.07 -8.69
CA PRO A 52 -0.83 -10.76 -8.73
C PRO A 52 -1.20 -11.28 -7.34
N HIS A 53 -2.47 -11.12 -6.93
CA HIS A 53 -2.98 -11.63 -5.66
C HIS A 53 -4.02 -12.71 -5.88
N LEU A 54 -3.86 -13.85 -5.20
CA LEU A 54 -4.83 -14.96 -5.19
C LEU A 54 -6.24 -14.50 -4.80
N SER A 55 -6.35 -13.66 -3.77
CA SER A 55 -7.63 -13.11 -3.30
C SER A 55 -8.30 -12.15 -4.29
N LEU A 56 -7.59 -11.73 -5.33
CA LEU A 56 -8.07 -10.86 -6.40
C LEU A 56 -8.15 -11.62 -7.74
N ASN A 57 -8.34 -12.95 -7.73
CA ASN A 57 -8.34 -13.78 -8.93
C ASN A 57 -7.07 -13.60 -9.79
N TYR A 58 -5.90 -13.52 -9.14
CA TYR A 58 -4.61 -13.25 -9.76
C TYR A 58 -4.51 -11.87 -10.45
N HIS A 59 -5.42 -10.95 -10.15
CA HIS A 59 -5.28 -9.55 -10.54
C HIS A 59 -4.37 -8.78 -9.58
N THR A 60 -3.88 -7.66 -10.08
CA THR A 60 -3.09 -6.70 -9.30
C THR A 60 -4.02 -5.78 -8.53
N PRO A 61 -3.57 -5.17 -7.42
CA PRO A 61 -4.41 -4.27 -6.63
C PRO A 61 -5.05 -3.17 -7.47
N GLU A 62 -4.29 -2.60 -8.42
CA GLU A 62 -4.81 -1.58 -9.33
C GLU A 62 -5.90 -2.13 -10.27
N LYS A 63 -5.71 -3.32 -10.86
CA LYS A 63 -6.72 -3.95 -11.72
C LYS A 63 -7.99 -4.31 -10.94
N GLY A 64 -7.85 -4.78 -9.70
CA GLY A 64 -8.99 -5.05 -8.82
C GLY A 64 -9.79 -3.78 -8.47
N LEU A 65 -9.13 -2.63 -8.44
CA LEU A 65 -9.77 -1.32 -8.21
C LEU A 65 -10.37 -0.71 -9.48
N ALA A 66 -9.92 -1.11 -10.68
CA ALA A 66 -10.36 -0.51 -11.95
C ALA A 66 -11.87 -0.68 -12.23
N GLY A 67 -12.51 -1.72 -11.69
CA GLY A 67 -13.95 -1.94 -11.78
C GLY A 67 -14.78 -1.18 -10.72
N ILE A 68 -14.13 -0.47 -9.79
CA ILE A 68 -14.80 0.24 -8.71
C ILE A 68 -15.01 1.71 -9.11
N PRO A 69 -16.23 2.27 -8.96
CA PRO A 69 -16.48 3.67 -9.28
C PRO A 69 -15.51 4.60 -8.55
N SER A 70 -14.99 5.60 -9.28
CA SER A 70 -13.97 6.52 -8.77
C SER A 70 -14.43 7.27 -7.52
N ASP A 71 -15.74 7.51 -7.35
CA ASP A 71 -16.34 8.12 -6.16
C ASP A 71 -16.23 7.23 -4.91
N VAL A 72 -16.34 5.92 -5.10
CA VAL A 72 -16.17 4.94 -4.02
C VAL A 72 -14.71 4.89 -3.61
N ILE A 73 -13.77 4.86 -4.57
CA ILE A 73 -12.32 4.93 -4.30
C ILE A 73 -11.96 6.25 -3.60
N LYS A 74 -12.51 7.39 -4.05
CA LYS A 74 -12.33 8.70 -3.41
C LYS A 74 -12.88 8.71 -2.00
N ARG A 75 -14.04 8.09 -1.73
CA ARG A 75 -14.59 7.95 -0.36
C ARG A 75 -13.70 7.09 0.54
N PHE A 76 -13.14 5.98 0.03
CA PHE A 76 -12.17 5.15 0.75
C PHE A 76 -10.88 5.93 1.07
N ARG A 77 -10.35 6.71 0.12
CA ARG A 77 -9.14 7.54 0.30
C ARG A 77 -9.40 8.77 1.19
N ALA A 78 -10.57 9.42 1.06
CA ALA A 78 -10.95 10.59 1.84
C ALA A 78 -11.26 10.25 3.31
N LYS A 79 -11.85 9.08 3.59
CA LYS A 79 -11.96 8.57 4.97
C LYS A 79 -10.59 8.37 5.62
N LYS A 80 -9.54 8.04 4.86
CA LYS A 80 -8.15 7.99 5.35
C LYS A 80 -7.50 9.37 5.52
N CYS A 81 -7.77 10.35 4.66
CA CYS A 81 -7.19 11.70 4.78
C CYS A 81 -7.81 12.56 5.88
N LYS A 82 -9.08 12.36 6.25
CA LYS A 82 -9.76 13.22 7.25
C LYS A 82 -9.27 13.03 8.68
N ILE A 83 -8.36 12.09 8.91
CA ILE A 83 -7.91 11.70 10.24
C ILE A 83 -6.42 12.02 10.45
N ILE A 84 -5.75 12.64 9.47
CA ILE A 84 -4.34 13.08 9.59
C ILE A 84 -4.25 14.50 10.21
N TYR A 85 -5.39 15.17 10.44
CA TYR A 85 -5.46 16.53 11.01
C TYR A 85 -6.44 16.64 12.20
N GLN A 86 -6.59 15.57 12.98
CA GLN A 86 -7.14 15.63 14.35
C GLN A 86 -6.28 14.78 15.28
#